data_AF-A0A2P5M275-F1
#
_entry.id   AF-A0A2P5M275-F1
#
_cell.length_a   1.000
_cell.length_b   1.000
_cell.length_c   1.000
_cell.angle_alpha   90.00
_cell.angle_beta   90.00
_cell.angle_gamma   90.00
#
_symmetry.space_group_name_H-M   'P 1'
#
loop_
_entity.id
_entity.type
_entity.pdbx_description
1 polymer ?
#
loop_
_entity_poly.entity_id
_entity_poly.type
_entity_poly.pdbx_seq_one_letter_code
_entity_poly.pdbx_strand_id
1 'polypeptide(L)'
;MATYPELYRQLAREILANEARSALSARELVDQLARRLNAKGYALTPEISRELTDYADSLKSSVRDGIEKAAKIAIDLPVTLQSATIANLAEQAFNQRWPDGIMLSDRLFNFGEDIRSGLTDVLQQAVKAGQSTDKTVLVMQRTIERASAGQRFAIVQRYQEDWVKDLYEAGVDLIRDPQTRKNWDRAIADVSERIDGLKVTGSRRAAERVFSQIKLAVEQGREELADSAVKYWLYDKQLYSLKRIARTEMSVAMHQAVIAGTENDDTIIGYQWRLSSTHVVTDICDYYASIDMGLG
;
A
#
# COMPACT_ATOMS: atom_id res chain seq x y z
N MET A 1 -36.10 9.14 21.92
CA MET A 1 -36.47 9.28 20.50
C MET A 1 -35.17 9.27 19.70
N ALA A 2 -35.02 8.38 18.72
CA ALA A 2 -33.87 8.41 17.83
C ALA A 2 -33.94 9.68 16.99
N THR A 3 -32.82 10.36 16.79
CA THR A 3 -32.77 11.56 15.96
C THR A 3 -32.81 11.17 14.48
N TYR A 4 -33.41 11.99 13.62
CA TYR A 4 -33.52 11.74 12.17
C TYR A 4 -32.18 11.29 11.52
N PRO A 5 -31.00 11.89 11.84
CA PRO A 5 -29.72 11.45 11.28
C PRO A 5 -29.27 10.03 11.70
N GLU A 6 -29.71 9.54 12.85
CA GLU A 6 -29.41 8.18 13.32
C GLU A 6 -30.24 7.14 12.57
N LEU A 7 -31.51 7.46 12.27
CA LEU A 7 -32.41 6.59 11.52
C LEU A 7 -31.96 6.41 10.06
N TYR A 8 -31.54 7.50 9.39
CA TYR A 8 -31.01 7.43 8.02
C TYR A 8 -29.71 6.63 7.93
N ARG A 9 -28.79 6.82 8.89
CA ARG A 9 -27.55 6.03 8.96
C ARG A 9 -27.82 4.55 9.19
N GLN A 10 -28.77 4.23 10.07
CA GLN A 10 -29.12 2.84 10.34
C GLN A 10 -29.79 2.18 9.13
N LEU A 11 -30.64 2.90 8.39
CA LEU A 11 -31.23 2.44 7.14
C LEU A 11 -30.18 2.20 6.04
N ALA A 12 -29.22 3.11 5.87
CA ALA A 12 -28.12 2.95 4.91
C ALA A 12 -27.27 1.69 5.20
N ARG A 13 -26.97 1.43 6.48
CA ARG A 13 -26.26 0.20 6.91
C ARG A 13 -27.03 -1.07 6.59
N GLU A 14 -28.35 -1.08 6.80
CA GLU A 14 -29.20 -2.23 6.47
C GLU A 14 -29.28 -2.46 4.96
N ILE A 15 -29.29 -1.40 4.14
CA ILE A 15 -29.24 -1.50 2.68
C ILE A 15 -27.92 -2.16 2.25
N LEU A 16 -26.78 -1.67 2.76
CA LEU A 16 -25.44 -2.20 2.44
C LEU A 16 -25.24 -3.65 2.93
N ALA A 17 -25.71 -3.98 4.14
CA ALA A 17 -25.61 -5.33 4.70
C ALA A 17 -26.45 -6.37 3.93
N ASN A 18 -27.51 -5.93 3.23
CA ASN A 18 -28.39 -6.79 2.43
C ASN A 18 -28.17 -6.65 0.92
N GLU A 19 -27.16 -5.89 0.47
CA GLU A 19 -26.84 -5.67 -0.94
C GLU A 19 -26.44 -6.99 -1.65
N ALA A 20 -25.87 -7.94 -0.91
CA ALA A 20 -25.59 -9.31 -1.38
C ALA A 20 -26.85 -10.20 -1.50
N ARG A 21 -28.01 -9.75 -1.00
CA ARG A 21 -29.32 -10.44 -1.03
C ARG A 21 -30.35 -9.58 -1.77
N SER A 22 -30.12 -9.37 -3.06
CA SER A 22 -30.85 -8.47 -3.96
C SER A 22 -32.33 -8.85 -4.24
N ALA A 23 -33.19 -8.99 -3.22
CA ALA A 23 -34.60 -9.35 -3.41
C ALA A 23 -35.62 -8.50 -2.64
N LEU A 24 -35.21 -7.68 -1.67
CA LEU A 24 -36.14 -6.90 -0.85
C LEU A 24 -36.44 -5.52 -1.47
N SER A 25 -37.70 -5.11 -1.52
CA SER A 25 -38.19 -3.76 -1.87
C SER A 25 -37.85 -2.73 -0.78
N ALA A 26 -37.89 -1.43 -1.11
CA ALA A 26 -37.58 -0.36 -0.14
C ALA A 26 -38.51 -0.41 1.07
N ARG A 27 -39.80 -0.66 0.81
CA ARG A 27 -40.81 -0.87 1.83
C ARG A 27 -40.50 -2.04 2.77
N GLU A 28 -40.05 -3.18 2.23
CA GLU A 28 -39.69 -4.35 3.04
C GLU A 28 -38.46 -4.09 3.93
N LEU A 29 -37.50 -3.29 3.46
CA LEU A 29 -36.34 -2.88 4.24
C LEU A 29 -36.73 -1.94 5.40
N VAL A 30 -37.58 -0.94 5.13
CA VAL A 30 -38.11 -0.04 6.15
C VAL A 30 -38.97 -0.78 7.17
N ASP A 31 -39.77 -1.76 6.74
CA ASP A 31 -40.57 -2.60 7.65
C ASP A 31 -39.70 -3.50 8.53
N GLN A 32 -38.56 -3.99 8.03
CA GLN A 32 -37.58 -4.73 8.84
C GLN A 32 -36.89 -3.82 9.86
N LEU A 33 -36.46 -2.63 9.44
CA LEU A 33 -35.88 -1.62 10.33
C LEU A 33 -36.89 -1.21 11.41
N ALA A 34 -38.16 -1.02 11.04
CA ALA A 34 -39.23 -0.66 11.97
C ALA A 34 -39.47 -1.72 13.03
N ARG A 35 -39.48 -3.01 12.65
CA ARG A 35 -39.59 -4.13 13.61
C ARG A 35 -38.45 -4.15 14.62
N ARG A 36 -37.22 -3.89 14.19
CA ARG A 36 -36.04 -3.86 15.07
C ARG A 36 -36.03 -2.64 16.00
N LEU A 37 -36.46 -1.48 15.51
CA LEU A 37 -36.54 -0.25 16.29
C LEU A 37 -37.66 -0.32 17.34
N ASN A 38 -38.82 -0.87 16.97
CA ASN A 38 -39.91 -1.16 17.90
C ASN A 38 -39.46 -2.10 19.03
N ALA A 39 -38.66 -3.14 18.70
CA ALA A 39 -38.08 -4.04 19.69
C ALA A 39 -37.09 -3.36 20.66
N LYS A 40 -36.55 -2.19 20.29
CA LYS A 40 -35.69 -1.34 21.13
C LYS A 40 -36.45 -0.18 21.80
N GLY A 41 -37.78 -0.17 21.74
CA GLY A 41 -38.63 0.84 22.37
C GLY A 41 -38.82 2.13 21.56
N TYR A 42 -38.43 2.14 20.28
CA TYR A 42 -38.62 3.29 19.39
C TYR A 42 -39.84 3.08 18.51
N ALA A 43 -40.86 3.94 18.62
CA ALA A 43 -42.03 3.92 17.74
C ALA A 43 -41.81 4.83 16.53
N LEU A 44 -41.85 4.26 15.32
CA LEU A 44 -41.87 5.05 14.09
C LEU A 44 -43.29 5.49 13.77
N THR A 45 -43.48 6.78 13.53
CA THR A 45 -44.76 7.29 13.05
C THR A 45 -44.95 6.94 11.57
N PRO A 46 -46.21 6.86 11.08
CA PRO A 46 -46.50 6.62 9.66
C PRO A 46 -45.82 7.62 8.71
N GLU A 47 -45.60 8.85 9.16
CA GLU A 47 -44.91 9.90 8.42
C GLU A 47 -43.42 9.59 8.26
N ILE A 48 -42.74 9.20 9.35
CA ILE A 48 -41.32 8.83 9.33
C ILE A 48 -41.11 7.55 8.49
N SER A 49 -42.02 6.59 8.57
CA SER A 49 -41.95 5.38 7.72
C SER A 49 -42.09 5.70 6.23
N ARG A 50 -42.88 6.71 5.86
CA ARG A 50 -43.00 7.17 4.47
C ARG A 50 -41.72 7.84 4.00
N GLU A 51 -41.18 8.78 4.78
CA GLU A 51 -39.91 9.46 4.46
C GLU A 51 -38.73 8.48 4.33
N LEU A 52 -38.65 7.48 5.20
CA LEU A 52 -37.62 6.44 5.11
C LEU A 52 -37.80 5.54 3.88
N THR A 53 -39.05 5.30 3.44
CA THR A 53 -39.33 4.53 2.23
C THR A 53 -38.94 5.33 0.99
N ASP A 54 -39.32 6.61 0.93
CA ASP A 54 -38.96 7.52 -0.15
C ASP A 54 -37.44 7.69 -0.24
N TYR A 55 -36.74 7.76 0.90
CA TYR A 55 -35.29 7.79 0.96
C TYR A 55 -34.65 6.47 0.49
N ALA A 56 -35.17 5.32 0.90
CA ALA A 56 -34.69 4.01 0.45
C ALA A 56 -34.94 3.78 -1.05
N ASP A 57 -36.07 4.25 -1.58
CA ASP A 57 -36.37 4.21 -3.02
C ASP A 57 -35.46 5.17 -3.79
N SER A 58 -35.22 6.38 -3.27
CA SER A 58 -34.25 7.33 -3.85
C SER A 58 -32.83 6.75 -3.85
N LEU A 59 -32.41 6.07 -2.79
CA LEU A 59 -31.11 5.40 -2.74
C LEU A 59 -31.03 4.28 -3.78
N LYS A 60 -32.08 3.46 -3.91
CA LYS A 60 -32.13 2.41 -4.93
C LYS A 60 -32.15 2.96 -6.35
N SER A 61 -32.88 4.04 -6.59
CA SER A 61 -32.87 4.70 -7.90
C SER A 61 -31.53 5.37 -8.16
N SER A 62 -30.92 6.04 -7.19
CA SER A 62 -29.58 6.62 -7.33
C SER A 62 -28.50 5.57 -7.53
N VAL A 63 -28.59 4.41 -6.85
CA VAL A 63 -27.69 3.26 -7.06
C VAL A 63 -27.94 2.63 -8.43
N ARG A 64 -29.21 2.45 -8.85
CA ARG A 64 -29.53 1.95 -10.20
C ARG A 64 -29.06 2.92 -11.29
N ASP A 65 -29.34 4.20 -11.15
CA ASP A 65 -28.91 5.26 -12.07
C ASP A 65 -27.39 5.39 -12.06
N GLY A 66 -26.76 5.20 -10.90
CA GLY A 66 -25.30 5.11 -10.75
C GLY A 66 -24.71 3.91 -11.46
N ILE A 67 -25.34 2.73 -11.34
CA ILE A 67 -24.98 1.50 -12.05
C ILE A 67 -25.24 1.65 -13.56
N GLU A 68 -26.33 2.26 -13.98
CA GLU A 68 -26.66 2.51 -15.39
C GLU A 68 -25.75 3.57 -16.01
N LYS A 69 -25.40 4.63 -15.27
CA LYS A 69 -24.36 5.59 -15.68
C LYS A 69 -23.00 4.91 -15.76
N ALA A 70 -22.62 4.14 -14.74
CA ALA A 70 -21.37 3.38 -14.75
C ALA A 70 -21.34 2.34 -15.88
N ALA A 71 -22.46 1.68 -16.18
CA ALA A 71 -22.59 0.73 -17.29
C ALA A 71 -22.54 1.43 -18.65
N LYS A 72 -23.14 2.61 -18.80
CA LYS A 72 -23.00 3.45 -20.00
C LYS A 72 -21.56 3.93 -20.20
N ILE A 73 -20.87 4.32 -19.12
CA ILE A 73 -19.45 4.68 -19.16
C ILE A 73 -18.57 3.45 -19.47
N ALA A 74 -18.94 2.27 -18.97
CA ALA A 74 -18.24 1.00 -19.19
C ALA A 74 -18.35 0.44 -20.62
N ILE A 75 -19.42 0.79 -21.34
CA ILE A 75 -19.63 0.36 -22.73
C ILE A 75 -18.71 1.14 -23.70
N ASP A 76 -18.31 2.36 -23.37
CA ASP A 76 -17.49 3.22 -24.24
C ASP A 76 -16.02 3.37 -23.80
N LEU A 77 -15.65 2.97 -22.58
CA LEU A 77 -14.25 3.02 -22.10
C LEU A 77 -13.92 1.74 -21.33
N PRO A 78 -12.69 1.18 -21.50
CA PRO A 78 -12.23 0.07 -20.67
C PRO A 78 -12.27 0.51 -19.21
N VAL A 79 -13.12 -0.14 -18.40
CA VAL A 79 -13.23 0.11 -16.97
C VAL A 79 -11.96 -0.38 -16.28
N THR A 80 -10.93 0.47 -16.29
CA THR A 80 -10.00 0.53 -15.18
C THR A 80 -10.65 1.40 -14.10
N LEU A 81 -10.38 1.13 -12.83
CA LEU A 81 -10.82 1.92 -11.66
C LEU A 81 -10.27 3.38 -11.65
N GLN A 82 -9.87 3.90 -12.80
CA GLN A 82 -9.28 5.21 -12.97
C GLN A 82 -10.01 5.92 -14.11
N SER A 83 -11.06 6.66 -13.76
CA SER A 83 -11.54 7.70 -14.67
C SER A 83 -10.37 8.67 -14.93
N ALA A 84 -10.31 9.27 -16.12
CA ALA A 84 -9.27 10.26 -16.44
C ALA A 84 -9.21 11.39 -15.39
N THR A 85 -10.36 11.72 -14.78
CA THR A 85 -10.48 12.66 -13.66
C THR A 85 -9.69 12.20 -12.43
N ILE A 86 -9.87 10.95 -11.99
CA ILE A 86 -9.14 10.39 -10.84
C ILE A 86 -7.65 10.29 -11.12
N ALA A 87 -7.26 9.92 -12.34
CA ALA A 87 -5.84 9.91 -12.72
C ALA A 87 -5.20 11.31 -12.65
N ASN A 88 -5.90 12.34 -13.11
CA ASN A 88 -5.43 13.73 -13.03
C ASN A 88 -5.40 14.25 -11.58
N LEU A 89 -6.40 13.91 -10.76
CA LEU A 89 -6.42 14.26 -9.34
C LEU A 89 -5.32 13.53 -8.56
N ALA A 90 -4.97 12.31 -8.94
CA ALA A 90 -3.85 11.58 -8.34
C ALA A 90 -2.50 12.19 -8.70
N GLU A 91 -2.33 12.68 -9.93
CA GLU A 91 -1.17 13.47 -10.33
C GLU A 91 -1.07 14.77 -9.50
N GLN A 92 -2.19 15.47 -9.29
CA GLN A 92 -2.23 16.69 -8.46
C GLN A 92 -1.93 16.40 -6.98
N ALA A 93 -2.52 15.34 -6.42
CA ALA A 93 -2.32 14.92 -5.04
C ALA A 93 -0.86 14.50 -4.79
N PHE A 94 -0.26 13.76 -5.71
CA PHE A 94 1.17 13.42 -5.65
C PHE A 94 2.05 14.68 -5.65
N ASN A 95 1.64 15.72 -6.37
CA ASN A 95 2.35 16.99 -6.44
C ASN A 95 2.05 17.96 -5.28
N GLN A 96 1.18 17.57 -4.34
CA GLN A 96 0.83 18.41 -3.21
C GLN A 96 1.98 18.50 -2.20
N ARG A 97 2.31 19.72 -1.77
CA ARG A 97 3.26 19.95 -0.68
C ARG A 97 2.58 19.69 0.66
N TRP A 98 3.25 18.94 1.52
CA TRP A 98 2.80 18.67 2.88
C TRP A 98 3.00 19.93 3.76
N PRO A 99 2.44 19.97 5.00
CA PRO A 99 2.52 21.16 5.87
C PRO A 99 3.94 21.65 6.19
N ASP A 100 4.95 20.81 6.03
CA ASP A 100 6.38 21.14 6.16
C ASP A 100 7.01 21.69 4.86
N GLY A 101 6.22 21.88 3.80
CA GLY A 101 6.65 22.46 2.52
C GLY A 101 7.35 21.47 1.57
N ILE A 102 7.47 20.20 1.98
CA ILE A 102 8.21 19.14 1.31
C ILE A 102 7.22 18.23 0.56
N MET A 103 7.59 17.72 -0.63
CA MET A 103 6.77 16.73 -1.35
C MET A 103 6.93 15.35 -0.71
N LEU A 104 5.96 14.45 -0.93
CA LEU A 104 6.05 13.08 -0.42
C LEU A 104 7.28 12.35 -1.00
N SER A 105 7.61 12.62 -2.27
CA SER A 105 8.83 12.21 -2.94
C SER A 105 10.10 12.69 -2.22
N ASP A 106 10.20 13.97 -1.90
CA ASP A 106 11.38 14.58 -1.27
C ASP A 106 11.75 13.96 0.09
N ARG A 107 10.75 13.46 0.83
CA ARG A 107 10.97 12.78 2.13
C ARG A 107 11.58 11.39 1.99
N LEU A 108 11.54 10.79 0.79
CA LEU A 108 11.89 9.38 0.58
C LEU A 108 13.30 9.18 0.03
N PHE A 109 14.02 10.24 -0.32
CA PHE A 109 15.25 10.14 -1.10
C PHE A 109 16.50 10.66 -0.38
N ASN A 110 17.31 9.74 0.14
CA ASN A 110 18.75 9.94 0.35
C ASN A 110 19.55 9.65 -0.94
N PHE A 111 19.04 10.06 -2.11
CA PHE A 111 19.69 9.91 -3.42
C PHE A 111 20.08 11.28 -4.00
N GLY A 112 21.02 11.27 -4.95
CA GLY A 112 21.40 12.47 -5.70
C GLY A 112 20.22 13.07 -6.46
N GLU A 113 20.28 14.37 -6.73
CA GLU A 113 19.18 15.17 -7.30
C GLU A 113 18.66 14.62 -8.64
N ASP A 114 19.56 14.23 -9.55
CA ASP A 114 19.17 13.67 -10.86
C ASP A 114 18.36 12.37 -10.74
N ILE A 115 18.80 11.47 -9.85
CA ILE A 115 18.10 10.21 -9.59
C ILE A 115 16.75 10.51 -8.93
N ARG A 116 16.73 11.45 -7.97
CA ARG A 116 15.51 11.86 -7.29
C ARG A 116 14.46 12.38 -8.26
N SER A 117 14.85 13.28 -9.16
CA SER A 117 13.94 13.82 -10.19
C SER A 117 13.43 12.70 -11.09
N GLY A 118 14.33 11.87 -11.64
CA GLY A 118 13.91 10.78 -12.52
C GLY A 118 13.00 9.75 -11.84
N LEU A 119 13.22 9.43 -10.57
CA LEU A 119 12.34 8.54 -9.81
C LEU A 119 10.97 9.18 -9.53
N THR A 120 10.93 10.49 -9.31
CA THR A 120 9.69 11.25 -9.12
C THR A 120 8.84 11.23 -10.40
N ASP A 121 9.46 11.44 -11.56
CA ASP A 121 8.78 11.36 -12.86
C ASP A 121 8.20 9.96 -13.12
N VAL A 122 8.95 8.91 -12.78
CA VAL A 122 8.47 7.52 -12.91
C VAL A 122 7.24 7.28 -12.04
N LEU A 123 7.25 7.78 -10.80
CA LEU A 123 6.11 7.64 -9.90
C LEU A 123 4.88 8.40 -10.40
N GLN A 124 5.04 9.64 -10.86
CA GLN A 124 3.94 10.43 -11.45
C GLN A 124 3.32 9.70 -12.64
N GLN A 125 4.15 9.21 -13.57
CA GLN A 125 3.66 8.46 -14.73
C GLN A 125 2.98 7.15 -14.33
N ALA A 126 3.51 6.45 -13.33
CA ALA A 126 2.93 5.22 -12.83
C ALA A 126 1.56 5.45 -12.17
N VAL A 127 1.41 6.53 -11.40
CA VAL A 127 0.15 6.98 -10.81
C VAL A 127 -0.86 7.28 -11.92
N LYS A 128 -0.49 8.14 -12.87
CA LYS A 128 -1.35 8.55 -13.99
C LYS A 128 -1.83 7.38 -14.85
N ALA A 129 -0.96 6.40 -15.08
CA ALA A 129 -1.26 5.25 -15.94
C ALA A 129 -1.79 4.03 -15.15
N GLY A 130 -2.01 4.14 -13.84
CA GLY A 130 -2.48 3.03 -13.01
C GLY A 130 -1.59 1.80 -13.06
N GLN A 131 -0.28 2.00 -13.16
CA GLN A 131 0.66 0.90 -13.30
C GLN A 131 0.74 0.07 -12.02
N SER A 132 1.09 -1.21 -12.15
CA SER A 132 1.38 -2.04 -10.99
C SER A 132 2.68 -1.62 -10.32
N THR A 133 2.74 -1.70 -8.99
CA THR A 133 3.95 -1.38 -8.21
C THR A 133 5.18 -2.15 -8.72
N ASP A 134 5.02 -3.43 -9.07
CA ASP A 134 6.14 -4.25 -9.54
C ASP A 134 6.69 -3.74 -10.89
N LYS A 135 5.83 -3.29 -11.80
CA LYS A 135 6.28 -2.66 -13.05
C LYS A 135 6.98 -1.33 -12.77
N THR A 136 6.43 -0.52 -11.86
CA THR A 136 7.02 0.77 -11.46
C THR A 136 8.43 0.59 -10.91
N VAL A 137 8.65 -0.38 -10.02
CA VAL A 137 9.98 -0.68 -9.44
C VAL A 137 11.01 -1.02 -10.52
N LEU A 138 10.62 -1.79 -11.54
CA LEU A 138 11.52 -2.12 -12.66
C LEU A 138 11.88 -0.89 -13.51
N VAL A 139 10.97 0.07 -13.64
CA VAL A 139 11.24 1.33 -14.34
C VAL A 139 12.11 2.24 -13.49
N MET A 140 11.84 2.35 -12.19
CA MET A 140 12.66 3.08 -11.22
C MET A 140 14.11 2.58 -11.24
N GLN A 141 14.31 1.27 -11.20
CA GLN A 141 15.65 0.68 -11.28
C GLN A 141 16.33 1.02 -12.60
N ARG A 142 15.63 0.94 -13.74
CA ARG A 142 16.17 1.34 -15.04
C ARG A 142 16.54 2.82 -15.09
N THR A 143 15.80 3.69 -14.41
CA THR A 143 16.15 5.11 -14.29
C THR A 143 17.44 5.30 -13.50
N ILE A 144 17.64 4.57 -12.40
CA ILE A 144 18.90 4.57 -11.65
C ILE A 144 20.07 4.10 -12.52
N GLU A 145 19.89 3.02 -13.28
CA GLU A 145 20.93 2.49 -14.17
C GLU A 145 21.32 3.50 -15.25
N ARG A 146 20.36 4.22 -15.84
CA ARG A 146 20.63 5.28 -16.82
C ARG A 146 21.40 6.45 -16.20
N ALA A 147 21.01 6.90 -15.02
CA ALA A 147 21.71 7.95 -14.29
C ALA A 147 23.13 7.52 -13.86
N SER A 148 23.36 6.22 -13.71
CA SER A 148 24.66 5.63 -13.37
C SER A 148 25.46 5.24 -14.62
N ALA A 149 25.47 6.11 -15.65
CA ALA A 149 26.17 5.89 -16.91
C ALA A 149 25.80 4.56 -17.63
N GLY A 150 24.57 4.07 -17.46
CA GLY A 150 24.12 2.80 -18.03
C GLY A 150 24.60 1.55 -17.31
N GLN A 151 25.20 1.69 -16.12
CA GLN A 151 25.64 0.54 -15.31
C GLN A 151 24.44 -0.33 -14.93
N ARG A 152 24.41 -1.57 -15.44
CA ARG A 152 23.40 -2.56 -15.06
C ARG A 152 23.51 -2.91 -13.59
N PHE A 153 22.36 -3.07 -12.93
CA PHE A 153 22.28 -3.35 -11.50
C PHE A 153 22.97 -2.27 -10.65
N ALA A 154 22.91 -1.01 -11.08
CA ALA A 154 23.45 0.12 -10.34
C ALA A 154 22.81 0.21 -8.94
N ILE A 155 23.66 0.34 -7.93
CA ILE A 155 23.29 0.47 -6.52
C ILE A 155 23.68 1.88 -6.09
N VAL A 156 22.69 2.67 -5.72
CA VAL A 156 22.84 4.04 -5.23
C VAL A 156 22.42 4.15 -3.76
N GLN A 157 21.75 3.12 -3.25
CA GLN A 157 21.45 2.98 -1.85
C GLN A 157 22.72 2.67 -1.04
N ARG A 158 22.99 3.53 -0.06
CA ARG A 158 24.16 3.44 0.83
C ARG A 158 23.89 2.71 2.15
N TYR A 159 22.67 2.20 2.35
CA TYR A 159 22.31 1.50 3.57
C TYR A 159 23.03 0.14 3.62
N GLN A 160 24.23 0.12 4.21
CA GLN A 160 24.89 -1.11 4.64
C GLN A 160 24.47 -1.36 6.08
N GLU A 161 23.97 -2.57 6.35
CA GLU A 161 23.82 -3.01 7.73
C GLU A 161 25.22 -3.41 8.22
N ASP A 162 25.66 -2.86 9.37
CA ASP A 162 27.02 -3.03 9.88
C ASP A 162 27.45 -4.51 9.91
N TRP A 163 26.55 -5.40 10.33
CA TRP A 163 26.83 -6.84 10.38
C TRP A 163 27.20 -7.48 9.03
N VAL A 164 26.67 -6.99 7.91
CA VAL A 164 27.03 -7.53 6.57
C VAL A 164 28.42 -7.07 6.19
N LYS A 165 28.73 -5.80 6.50
CA LYS A 165 30.04 -5.22 6.28
C LYS A 165 31.09 -5.94 7.14
N ASP A 166 30.85 -6.07 8.44
CA ASP A 166 31.75 -6.70 9.38
C ASP A 166 32.01 -8.17 9.02
N LEU A 167 30.97 -8.89 8.60
CA LEU A 167 31.08 -10.26 8.10
C LEU A 167 31.91 -10.33 6.81
N TYR A 168 31.65 -9.45 5.85
CA TYR A 168 32.41 -9.39 4.60
C TYR A 168 33.89 -9.08 4.85
N GLU A 169 34.20 -8.06 5.65
CA GLU A 169 35.58 -7.65 5.99
C GLU A 169 36.33 -8.79 6.69
N ALA A 170 35.72 -9.40 7.71
CA ALA A 170 36.32 -10.55 8.40
C ALA A 170 36.52 -11.77 7.49
N GLY A 171 35.64 -11.98 6.51
CA GLY A 171 35.74 -13.05 5.52
C GLY A 171 36.89 -12.82 4.54
N VAL A 172 36.98 -11.62 3.96
CA VAL A 172 38.07 -11.24 3.03
C VAL A 172 39.42 -11.25 3.73
N ASP A 173 39.49 -10.73 4.96
CA ASP A 173 40.71 -10.78 5.76
C ASP A 173 41.19 -12.22 5.97
N LEU A 174 40.28 -13.19 6.16
CA LEU A 174 40.66 -14.59 6.28
C LEU A 174 41.15 -15.22 4.97
N ILE A 175 40.54 -14.85 3.84
CA ILE A 175 40.99 -15.32 2.53
C ILE A 175 42.44 -14.87 2.29
N ARG A 176 42.80 -13.66 2.72
CA ARG A 176 44.13 -13.06 2.53
C ARG A 176 45.16 -13.50 3.57
N ASP A 177 44.74 -13.61 4.83
CA ASP A 177 45.60 -13.95 5.96
C ASP A 177 44.91 -14.98 6.88
N PRO A 178 45.38 -16.26 6.85
CA PRO A 178 44.89 -17.31 7.74
C PRO A 178 44.94 -16.98 9.25
N GLN A 179 45.79 -16.04 9.70
CA GLN A 179 45.88 -15.65 11.11
C GLN A 179 44.62 -14.91 11.61
N THR A 180 43.82 -14.35 10.71
CA THR A 180 42.60 -13.61 11.06
C THR A 180 41.40 -14.52 11.36
N ARG A 181 41.60 -15.85 11.37
CA ARG A 181 40.57 -16.87 11.63
C ARG A 181 39.67 -16.57 12.82
N LYS A 182 40.26 -16.08 13.92
CA LYS A 182 39.55 -15.70 15.15
C LYS A 182 38.55 -14.56 14.94
N ASN A 183 38.84 -13.60 14.07
CA ASN A 183 37.91 -12.52 13.73
C ASN A 183 36.75 -13.03 12.89
N TRP A 184 37.02 -13.92 11.92
CA TRP A 184 35.98 -14.59 11.13
C TRP A 184 35.05 -15.45 12.01
N ASP A 185 35.61 -16.23 12.97
CA ASP A 185 34.80 -17.01 13.92
C ASP A 185 33.88 -16.11 14.77
N ARG A 186 34.37 -14.97 15.23
CA ARG A 186 33.57 -14.00 15.98
C ARG A 186 32.44 -13.42 15.13
N ALA A 187 32.75 -12.95 13.92
CA ALA A 187 31.75 -12.39 13.01
C ALA A 187 30.65 -13.42 12.66
N ILE A 188 31.01 -14.69 12.45
CA ILE A 188 30.04 -15.78 12.27
C ILE A 188 29.12 -15.90 13.48
N ALA A 189 29.66 -15.91 14.69
CA ALA A 189 28.87 -16.07 15.92
C ALA A 189 27.88 -14.92 16.08
N ASP A 190 28.34 -13.67 15.95
CA ASP A 190 27.53 -12.46 16.10
C ASP A 190 26.38 -12.43 15.06
N VAL A 191 26.69 -12.77 13.80
CA VAL A 191 25.68 -12.81 12.72
C VAL A 191 24.68 -13.94 12.93
N SER A 192 25.14 -15.11 13.39
CA SER A 192 24.26 -16.26 13.65
C SER A 192 23.26 -15.92 14.76
N GLU A 193 23.74 -15.36 15.88
CA GLU A 193 22.89 -14.89 16.98
C GLU A 193 21.86 -13.86 16.51
N ARG A 194 22.31 -12.88 15.71
CA ARG A 194 21.41 -11.88 15.12
C ARG A 194 20.32 -12.52 14.26
N ILE A 195 20.69 -13.43 13.35
CA ILE A 195 19.74 -14.10 12.45
C ILE A 195 18.75 -14.95 13.24
N ASP A 196 19.20 -15.64 14.28
CA ASP A 196 18.35 -16.47 15.13
C ASP A 196 17.35 -15.64 15.94
N GLY A 197 17.73 -14.42 16.33
CA GLY A 197 16.84 -13.44 16.95
C GLY A 197 15.77 -12.87 16.00
N LEU A 198 15.89 -13.05 14.68
CA LEU A 198 14.89 -12.56 13.72
C LEU A 198 13.66 -13.49 13.66
N LYS A 199 12.48 -12.87 13.57
CA LYS A 199 11.24 -13.59 13.22
C LYS A 199 11.38 -14.25 11.85
N VAL A 200 10.85 -15.48 11.72
CA VAL A 200 10.88 -16.29 10.49
C VAL A 200 10.03 -15.67 9.38
N THR A 201 10.59 -14.64 8.76
CA THR A 201 9.98 -13.78 7.75
C THR A 201 10.92 -13.63 6.56
N GLY A 202 10.51 -12.89 5.53
CA GLY A 202 11.38 -12.59 4.38
C GLY A 202 12.71 -11.95 4.77
N SER A 203 12.74 -11.13 5.83
CA SER A 203 13.97 -10.48 6.31
C SER A 203 15.00 -11.48 6.84
N ARG A 204 14.54 -12.50 7.60
CA ARG A 204 15.41 -13.57 8.10
C ARG A 204 15.98 -14.39 6.94
N ARG A 205 15.12 -14.83 6.02
CA ARG A 205 15.53 -15.62 4.84
C ARG A 205 16.55 -14.87 3.98
N ALA A 206 16.37 -13.56 3.83
CA ALA A 206 17.31 -12.73 3.08
C ALA A 206 18.68 -12.69 3.79
N ALA A 207 18.70 -12.54 5.11
CA ALA A 207 19.92 -12.53 5.92
C ALA A 207 20.64 -13.88 5.89
N GLU A 208 19.92 -15.00 6.03
CA GLU A 208 20.45 -16.37 5.91
C GLU A 208 21.11 -16.62 4.55
N ARG A 209 20.53 -16.07 3.48
CA ARG A 209 21.08 -16.21 2.13
C ARG A 209 22.40 -15.47 1.97
N VAL A 210 22.49 -14.19 2.35
CA VAL A 210 23.78 -13.45 2.21
C VAL A 210 24.85 -14.04 3.15
N PHE A 211 24.46 -14.46 4.36
CA PHE A 211 25.33 -15.14 5.30
C PHE A 211 25.91 -16.44 4.71
N SER A 212 25.06 -17.29 4.15
CA SER A 212 25.51 -18.55 3.53
C SER A 212 26.37 -18.32 2.29
N GLN A 213 26.08 -17.29 1.47
CA GLN A 213 26.90 -16.94 0.31
C GLN A 213 28.30 -16.42 0.69
N ILE A 214 28.41 -15.55 1.69
CA ILE A 214 29.72 -15.06 2.17
C ILE A 214 30.51 -16.22 2.79
N LYS A 215 29.86 -17.07 3.60
CA LYS A 215 30.52 -18.25 4.17
C LYS A 215 31.09 -19.17 3.08
N LEU A 216 30.30 -19.47 2.05
CA LEU A 216 30.73 -20.29 0.92
C LEU A 216 31.90 -19.65 0.15
N ALA A 217 31.89 -18.32 -0.01
CA ALA A 217 32.99 -17.59 -0.66
C ALA A 217 34.31 -17.73 0.12
N VAL A 218 34.25 -17.61 1.45
CA VAL A 218 35.40 -17.77 2.35
C VAL A 218 35.90 -19.21 2.34
N GLU A 219 35.01 -20.20 2.40
CA GLU A 219 35.37 -21.63 2.30
C GLU A 219 36.08 -21.97 0.98
N GLN A 220 35.72 -21.27 -0.10
CA GLN A 220 36.34 -21.45 -1.42
C GLN A 220 37.57 -20.57 -1.64
N GLY A 221 37.92 -19.67 -0.72
CA GLY A 221 39.02 -18.72 -0.88
C GLY A 221 38.81 -17.72 -2.02
N ARG A 222 37.55 -17.37 -2.33
CA ARG A 222 37.18 -16.56 -3.50
C ARG A 222 36.55 -15.24 -3.10
N GLU A 223 37.38 -14.18 -3.09
CA GLU A 223 36.93 -12.82 -2.75
C GLU A 223 35.81 -12.33 -3.69
N GLU A 224 35.87 -12.69 -4.97
CA GLU A 224 34.89 -12.25 -5.98
C GLU A 224 33.47 -12.79 -5.71
N LEU A 225 33.36 -13.94 -5.03
CA LEU A 225 32.08 -14.50 -4.60
C LEU A 225 31.53 -13.73 -3.39
N ALA A 226 32.40 -13.28 -2.49
CA ALA A 226 32.02 -12.45 -1.35
C ALA A 226 31.55 -11.06 -1.83
N ASP A 227 32.28 -10.45 -2.76
CA ASP A 227 31.89 -9.20 -3.44
C ASP A 227 30.52 -9.33 -4.09
N SER A 228 30.31 -10.42 -4.83
CA SER A 228 29.03 -10.69 -5.49
C SER A 228 27.89 -10.86 -4.49
N ALA A 229 28.13 -11.57 -3.38
CA ALA A 229 27.13 -11.77 -2.32
C ALA A 229 26.67 -10.42 -1.72
N VAL A 230 27.63 -9.55 -1.37
CA VAL A 230 27.35 -8.22 -0.83
C VAL A 230 26.65 -7.33 -1.88
N LYS A 231 27.11 -7.38 -3.14
CA LYS A 231 26.49 -6.63 -4.24
C LYS A 231 25.01 -7.00 -4.41
N TYR A 232 24.68 -8.28 -4.53
CA TYR A 232 23.30 -8.71 -4.74
C TYR A 232 22.43 -8.49 -3.49
N TRP A 233 23.01 -8.59 -2.29
CA TRP A 233 22.32 -8.19 -1.07
C TRP A 233 21.90 -6.71 -1.09
N LEU A 234 22.82 -5.81 -1.41
CA LEU A 234 22.55 -4.38 -1.50
C LEU A 234 21.55 -4.05 -2.61
N TYR A 235 21.65 -4.74 -3.74
CA TYR A 235 20.70 -4.60 -4.84
C TYR A 235 19.28 -5.00 -4.41
N ASP A 236 19.13 -6.13 -3.72
CA ASP A 236 17.82 -6.58 -3.24
C ASP A 236 17.23 -5.63 -2.18
N LYS A 237 18.08 -5.05 -1.32
CA LYS A 237 17.67 -4.00 -0.37
C LYS A 237 17.20 -2.74 -1.08
N GLN A 238 17.89 -2.34 -2.14
CA GLN A 238 17.46 -1.23 -2.98
C GLN A 238 16.11 -1.50 -3.62
N LEU A 239 15.91 -2.66 -4.26
CA LEU A 239 14.63 -3.02 -4.85
C LEU A 239 13.49 -3.05 -3.82
N TYR A 240 13.76 -3.58 -2.62
CA TYR A 240 12.79 -3.56 -1.53
C TYR A 240 12.43 -2.13 -1.11
N SER A 241 13.42 -1.24 -1.00
CA SER A 241 13.23 0.18 -0.69
C SER A 241 12.38 0.87 -1.76
N LEU A 242 12.73 0.70 -3.04
CA LEU A 242 11.98 1.23 -4.18
C LEU A 242 10.54 0.71 -4.19
N LYS A 243 10.33 -0.56 -3.87
CA LYS A 243 8.99 -1.15 -3.79
C LYS A 243 8.15 -0.55 -2.67
N ARG A 244 8.75 -0.30 -1.50
CA ARG A 244 8.05 0.39 -0.40
C ARG A 244 7.68 1.81 -0.78
N ILE A 245 8.62 2.55 -1.37
CA ILE A 245 8.39 3.90 -1.91
C ILE A 245 7.22 3.85 -2.90
N ALA A 246 7.34 3.09 -3.99
CA ALA A 246 6.31 3.02 -5.02
C ALA A 246 4.94 2.63 -4.46
N ARG A 247 4.87 1.66 -3.54
CA ARG A 247 3.59 1.25 -2.95
C ARG A 247 2.96 2.38 -2.12
N THR A 248 3.73 3.00 -1.24
CA THR A 248 3.23 4.07 -0.37
C THR A 248 2.80 5.27 -1.20
N GLU A 249 3.67 5.75 -2.09
CA GLU A 249 3.43 6.92 -2.93
C GLU A 249 2.19 6.77 -3.79
N MET A 250 2.12 5.66 -4.52
CA MET A 250 1.01 5.43 -5.43
C MET A 250 -0.31 5.23 -4.67
N SER A 251 -0.27 4.57 -3.51
CA SER A 251 -1.46 4.38 -2.68
C SER A 251 -1.95 5.70 -2.07
N VAL A 252 -1.05 6.56 -1.59
CA VAL A 252 -1.41 7.86 -1.01
C VAL A 252 -1.98 8.77 -2.09
N ALA A 253 -1.32 8.88 -3.24
CA ALA A 253 -1.78 9.68 -4.36
C ALA A 253 -3.18 9.24 -4.84
N MET A 254 -3.39 7.93 -5.00
CA MET A 254 -4.69 7.39 -5.40
C MET A 254 -5.78 7.62 -4.34
N HIS A 255 -5.46 7.42 -3.06
CA HIS A 255 -6.41 7.66 -1.98
C HIS A 255 -6.87 9.12 -1.94
N GLN A 256 -5.93 10.06 -2.00
CA GLN A 256 -6.24 11.48 -2.04
C GLN A 256 -7.03 11.88 -3.28
N ALA A 257 -6.72 11.29 -4.44
CA ALA A 257 -7.45 11.54 -5.67
C ALA A 257 -8.91 11.13 -5.62
N VAL A 258 -9.18 9.96 -5.03
CA VAL A 258 -10.54 9.46 -4.82
C VAL A 258 -11.29 10.45 -3.93
N ILE A 259 -10.71 10.82 -2.78
CA ILE A 259 -11.34 11.78 -1.87
C ILE A 259 -11.63 13.10 -2.58
N ALA A 260 -10.62 13.72 -3.22
CA ALA A 260 -10.80 14.99 -3.91
C ALA A 260 -11.82 14.92 -5.05
N GLY A 261 -11.92 13.76 -5.72
CA GLY A 261 -12.87 13.55 -6.80
C GLY A 261 -14.32 13.39 -6.34
N THR A 262 -14.54 13.05 -5.07
CA THR A 262 -15.87 12.72 -4.55
C THR A 262 -16.27 13.50 -3.29
N GLU A 263 -15.41 14.36 -2.74
CA GLU A 263 -15.68 15.10 -1.49
C GLU A 263 -16.87 16.06 -1.57
N ASN A 264 -17.21 16.53 -2.78
CA ASN A 264 -18.35 17.42 -3.03
C ASN A 264 -19.58 16.66 -3.58
N ASP A 265 -19.54 15.33 -3.61
CA ASP A 265 -20.68 14.50 -4.01
C ASP A 265 -21.54 14.21 -2.78
N ASP A 266 -22.70 14.88 -2.69
CA ASP A 266 -23.65 14.72 -1.57
C ASP A 266 -24.19 13.28 -1.42
N THR A 267 -24.01 12.41 -2.42
CA THR A 267 -24.35 10.98 -2.34
C THR A 267 -23.27 10.15 -1.65
N ILE A 268 -22.05 10.68 -1.53
CA ILE A 268 -20.93 10.03 -0.86
C ILE A 268 -20.93 10.42 0.61
N ILE A 269 -21.43 9.50 1.42
CA ILE A 269 -21.58 9.73 2.86
C ILE A 269 -20.27 9.50 3.64
N GLY A 270 -19.28 8.78 3.08
CA GLY A 270 -17.98 8.55 3.72
C GLY A 270 -17.05 7.62 2.95
N TYR A 271 -15.86 7.38 3.50
CA TYR A 271 -14.81 6.51 2.93
C TYR A 271 -14.45 5.39 3.92
N GLN A 272 -14.29 4.17 3.41
CA GLN A 272 -13.91 3.00 4.20
C GLN A 272 -12.56 2.43 3.73
N TRP A 273 -11.70 2.07 4.68
CA TRP A 273 -10.50 1.29 4.41
C TRP A 273 -10.86 -0.18 4.25
N ARG A 274 -10.47 -0.80 3.14
CA ARG A 274 -10.68 -2.24 2.91
C ARG A 274 -9.35 -2.97 2.93
N LEU A 275 -9.29 -4.05 3.71
CA LEU A 275 -8.15 -4.96 3.67
C LEU A 275 -8.14 -5.73 2.35
N SER A 276 -6.93 -5.93 1.82
CA SER A 276 -6.72 -6.88 0.73
C SER A 276 -7.06 -8.30 1.22
N SER A 277 -7.59 -9.14 0.34
CA SER A 277 -7.79 -10.58 0.62
C SER A 277 -6.50 -11.34 0.91
N THR A 278 -5.34 -10.71 0.64
CA THR A 278 -4.00 -11.24 0.91
C THR A 278 -3.38 -10.71 2.20
N HIS A 279 -4.12 -9.93 3.00
CA HIS A 279 -3.67 -9.48 4.31
C HIS A 279 -3.81 -10.64 5.30
N VAL A 280 -2.67 -11.16 5.77
CA VAL A 280 -2.58 -12.37 6.63
C VAL A 280 -2.08 -12.03 8.03
N VAL A 281 -1.47 -10.87 8.21
CA VAL A 281 -0.76 -10.50 9.43
C VAL A 281 -1.48 -9.34 10.09
N THR A 282 -2.03 -9.57 11.28
CA THR A 282 -2.71 -8.52 12.04
C THR A 282 -1.76 -7.34 12.31
N ASP A 283 -2.14 -6.16 11.87
CA ASP A 283 -1.41 -4.90 12.02
C ASP A 283 -2.36 -3.69 12.16
N ILE A 284 -1.82 -2.47 12.04
CA ILE A 284 -2.62 -1.25 12.18
C ILE A 284 -3.70 -1.12 11.08
N CYS A 285 -3.54 -1.81 9.95
CA CYS A 285 -4.53 -1.79 8.88
C CYS A 285 -5.82 -2.47 9.33
N ASP A 286 -5.77 -3.51 10.18
CA ASP A 286 -6.97 -4.13 10.75
C ASP A 286 -7.76 -3.13 11.60
N TYR A 287 -7.07 -2.31 12.40
CA TYR A 287 -7.72 -1.26 13.16
C TYR A 287 -8.41 -0.26 12.24
N TYR A 288 -7.71 0.26 11.22
CA TYR A 288 -8.31 1.23 10.30
C TYR A 288 -9.44 0.65 9.42
N ALA A 289 -9.37 -0.64 9.10
CA ALA A 289 -10.42 -1.31 8.33
C ALA A 289 -11.63 -1.73 9.19
N SER A 290 -11.46 -1.84 10.50
CA SER A 290 -12.53 -2.25 11.44
C SER A 290 -13.15 -1.07 12.20
N ILE A 291 -12.53 0.10 12.18
CA ILE A 291 -13.04 1.28 12.91
C ILE A 291 -14.24 1.90 12.18
N ASP A 292 -15.37 1.95 12.88
CA ASP A 292 -16.57 2.68 12.46
C ASP A 292 -16.51 4.12 12.99
N MET A 293 -16.04 5.05 12.17
CA MET A 293 -16.01 6.49 12.50
C MET A 293 -17.34 7.20 12.13
N GLY A 294 -18.42 6.45 11.94
CA GLY A 294 -19.77 6.93 11.66
C GLY A 294 -20.44 6.18 10.50
N LEU A 295 -19.66 5.77 9.50
CA LEU A 295 -20.09 5.03 8.30
C LEU A 295 -19.09 3.92 7.91
N GLY A 296 -18.20 3.54 8.84
CA GLY A 296 -17.22 2.46 8.65
C GLY A 296 -17.81 1.12 9.07
#